data_AF-A0A1R1X5S5-F1
#
_entry.id   AF-A0A1R1X5S5-F1
#
_cell.length_a   1.000
_cell.length_b   1.000
_cell.length_c   1.000
_cell.angle_alpha   90.00
_cell.angle_beta   90.00
_cell.angle_gamma   90.00
#
_symmetry.space_group_name_H-M   'P 1'
#
loop_
_entity.id
_entity.type
_entity.pdbx_description
1 polymer ?
#
loop_
_entity_poly.entity_id
_entity_poly.type
_entity_poly.pdbx_seq_one_letter_code
_entity_poly.pdbx_strand_id
1 'polypeptide(L)'
;MSEASIQVTAEQLNDTEALLISKETEITELRNQLIQGKSQFQIAAEEHQEVLAKLEAESKKNNELILQMTVMENTMLKRTVSQEPAADASGSAVKQISRLPVFEGNAVSYNRCIIGVTEIFENYTTLKDFQKRALVVESLKASARDWYESEPDSNIAFGTVLKKH
;
A
#
# COMPACT_ATOMS: atom_id res chain seq x y z
N MET A 1 21.82 63.87 46.01
CA MET A 1 21.70 62.67 45.18
C MET A 1 22.49 62.94 43.93
N SER A 2 23.61 62.23 43.71
CA SER A 2 24.50 62.50 42.58
C SER A 2 23.91 61.85 41.33
N GLU A 3 23.55 62.64 40.33
CA GLU A 3 23.24 62.14 38.99
C GLU A 3 24.53 61.64 38.35
N ALA A 4 24.61 60.33 38.08
CA ALA A 4 25.65 59.76 37.26
C ALA A 4 25.37 60.15 35.79
N SER A 5 26.13 61.11 35.26
CA SER A 5 26.07 61.49 33.85
C SER A 5 26.71 60.39 33.01
N ILE A 6 25.90 59.65 32.25
CA ILE A 6 26.37 58.62 31.32
C ILE A 6 26.91 59.33 30.07
N GLN A 7 28.22 59.27 29.86
CA GLN A 7 28.86 59.74 28.63
C GLN A 7 28.96 58.59 27.63
N VAL A 8 28.26 58.72 26.49
CA VAL A 8 28.39 57.81 25.35
C VAL A 8 29.49 58.35 24.44
N THR A 9 30.44 57.49 24.09
CA THR A 9 31.55 57.85 23.17
C THR A 9 31.13 57.67 21.71
N ALA A 10 31.74 58.45 20.81
CA ALA A 10 31.47 58.34 19.36
C ALA A 10 31.82 56.96 18.81
N GLU A 11 32.82 56.29 19.38
CA GLU A 11 33.25 54.94 19.01
C GLU A 11 32.18 53.89 19.35
N GLN A 12 31.60 53.93 20.56
CA GLN A 12 30.47 53.08 20.93
C GLN A 12 29.27 53.25 20.01
N LEU A 13 28.99 54.49 19.58
CA LEU A 13 27.88 54.79 18.67
C LEU A 13 28.13 54.16 17.30
N ASN A 14 29.34 54.32 16.76
CA ASN A 14 29.75 53.77 15.47
C ASN A 14 29.72 52.24 15.45
N ASP A 15 30.17 51.60 16.53
CA ASP A 15 30.14 50.13 16.68
C ASP A 15 28.69 49.61 16.73
N THR A 16 27.79 50.30 17.45
CA THR A 16 26.37 49.92 17.49
C THR A 16 25.68 50.10 16.15
N GLU A 17 26.05 51.13 15.37
CA GLU A 17 25.51 51.38 14.04
C GLU A 17 25.97 50.30 13.05
N ALA A 18 27.25 49.92 13.08
CA ALA A 18 27.77 48.81 12.27
C ALA A 18 27.09 47.47 12.61
N LEU A 19 26.87 47.19 13.91
CA LEU A 19 26.15 46.00 14.35
C LEU A 19 24.69 46.01 13.88
N LEU A 20 24.02 47.16 13.95
CA LEU A 20 22.64 47.32 13.49
C LEU A 20 22.53 47.02 11.99
N ILE A 21 23.40 47.63 11.17
CA ILE A 21 23.46 47.37 9.72
C ILE A 21 23.70 45.88 9.45
N SER A 22 24.63 45.26 10.18
CA SER A 22 24.89 43.81 10.06
C SER A 22 23.67 42.96 10.40
N LYS A 23 22.84 43.38 11.37
CA LYS A 23 21.63 42.63 11.73
C LYS A 23 20.49 42.86 10.74
N GLU A 24 20.39 44.06 10.18
CA GLU A 24 19.41 44.36 9.13
C GLU A 24 19.67 43.56 7.84
N THR A 25 20.94 43.38 7.47
CA THR A 25 21.31 42.52 6.33
C THR A 25 20.99 41.06 6.61
N GLU A 26 21.33 40.54 7.79
CA GLU A 26 21.01 39.17 8.21
C GLU A 26 19.49 38.90 8.20
N ILE A 27 18.69 39.84 8.72
CA ILE A 27 17.22 39.74 8.71
C ILE A 27 16.69 39.71 7.26
N THR A 28 17.27 40.52 6.38
CA THR A 28 16.86 40.56 4.96
C THR A 28 17.18 39.25 4.25
N GLU A 29 18.37 38.70 4.50
CA GLU A 29 18.80 37.40 3.96
C GLU A 29 17.87 36.27 4.43
N LEU A 30 17.58 36.19 5.73
CA LEU A 30 16.68 35.17 6.30
C LEU A 30 15.26 35.28 5.73
N ARG A 31 14.75 36.50 5.52
CA ARG A 31 13.44 36.71 4.88
C ARG A 31 13.42 36.19 3.45
N ASN A 32 14.48 36.43 2.67
CA ASN A 32 14.58 35.92 1.30
C ASN A 32 14.63 34.39 1.28
N GLN A 33 15.42 33.78 2.15
CA GLN A 33 15.48 32.32 2.29
C GLN A 33 14.11 31.73 2.66
N LEU A 34 13.38 32.36 3.58
CA LEU A 34 12.05 31.92 3.98
C LEU A 34 11.05 31.99 2.81
N ILE A 35 11.09 33.07 2.03
CA ILE A 35 10.24 33.23 0.83
C ILE A 35 10.55 32.13 -0.19
N GLN A 36 11.84 31.90 -0.48
CA GLN A 36 12.27 30.87 -1.42
C GLN A 36 11.89 29.46 -0.95
N GLY A 37 12.16 29.14 0.31
CA GLY A 37 11.81 27.85 0.90
C GLY A 37 10.30 27.62 0.86
N LYS A 38 9.49 28.63 1.21
CA LYS A 38 8.03 28.55 1.11
C LYS A 38 7.56 28.26 -0.32
N SER A 39 8.16 28.91 -1.32
CA SER A 39 7.83 28.66 -2.73
C SER A 39 8.17 27.22 -3.15
N GLN A 40 9.32 26.69 -2.73
CA GLN A 40 9.71 25.31 -3.05
C GLN A 40 8.78 24.29 -2.39
N PHE A 41 8.42 24.49 -1.12
CA PHE A 41 7.47 23.62 -0.43
C PHE A 41 6.10 23.63 -1.11
N GLN A 42 5.64 24.78 -1.57
CA GLN A 42 4.36 24.89 -2.28
C GLN A 42 4.38 24.09 -3.59
N ILE A 43 5.44 24.24 -4.40
CA ILE A 43 5.60 23.50 -5.66
C ILE A 43 5.66 21.99 -5.40
N ALA A 44 6.47 21.56 -4.43
CA ALA A 44 6.60 20.15 -4.09
C ALA A 44 5.26 19.54 -3.59
N ALA A 45 4.46 20.31 -2.86
CA ALA A 45 3.14 19.88 -2.41
C ALA A 45 2.17 19.70 -3.59
N GLU A 46 2.18 20.62 -4.56
CA GLU A 46 1.37 20.54 -5.78
C GLU A 46 1.78 19.34 -6.64
N GLU A 47 3.07 19.13 -6.87
CA GLU A 47 3.60 17.97 -7.60
C GLU A 47 3.21 16.65 -6.93
N HIS A 48 3.32 16.57 -5.59
CA HIS A 48 2.92 15.38 -4.85
C HIS A 48 1.42 15.08 -4.98
N GLN A 49 0.57 16.12 -4.94
CA GLN A 49 -0.87 15.98 -5.16
C GLN A 49 -1.18 15.48 -6.57
N GLU A 50 -0.47 15.96 -7.60
CA GLU A 50 -0.62 15.49 -8.98
C GLU A 50 -0.22 14.02 -9.13
N VAL A 51 0.91 13.61 -8.53
CA VAL A 51 1.37 12.21 -8.58
C VAL A 51 0.37 11.28 -7.90
N LEU A 52 -0.18 11.66 -6.75
CA LEU A 52 -1.24 10.88 -6.09
C LEU A 52 -2.47 10.71 -6.99
N ALA A 53 -2.94 11.80 -7.61
CA ALA A 53 -4.09 11.74 -8.50
C ALA A 53 -3.84 10.82 -9.72
N LYS A 54 -2.64 10.86 -10.30
CA LYS A 54 -2.25 9.95 -11.39
C LYS A 54 -2.20 8.50 -10.93
N LEU A 55 -1.63 8.23 -9.74
CA LEU A 55 -1.54 6.87 -9.19
C LEU A 55 -2.94 6.28 -8.95
N GLU A 56 -3.85 7.06 -8.38
CA GLU A 56 -5.24 6.62 -8.17
C GLU A 56 -5.96 6.33 -9.51
N ALA A 57 -5.77 7.19 -10.51
CA ALA A 57 -6.36 6.98 -11.84
C ALA A 57 -5.80 5.71 -12.50
N GLU A 58 -4.49 5.47 -12.40
CA GLU A 58 -3.86 4.30 -12.99
C GLU A 58 -4.23 3.01 -12.24
N SER A 59 -4.36 3.06 -10.92
CA SER A 59 -4.88 1.95 -10.12
C SER A 59 -6.31 1.58 -10.54
N LYS A 60 -7.18 2.56 -10.81
CA LYS A 60 -8.54 2.31 -11.31
C LYS A 60 -8.52 1.61 -12.67
N LYS A 61 -7.68 2.08 -13.60
CA LYS A 61 -7.52 1.44 -14.92
C LYS A 61 -7.00 0.01 -14.80
N ASN A 62 -6.03 -0.22 -13.91
CA ASN A 62 -5.47 -1.55 -13.70
C ASN A 62 -6.52 -2.53 -13.13
N ASN A 63 -7.33 -2.08 -12.17
CA ASN A 63 -8.42 -2.89 -11.61
C ASN A 63 -9.49 -3.22 -12.68
N GLU A 64 -9.85 -2.25 -13.51
CA GLU A 64 -10.76 -2.45 -14.64
C GLU A 64 -10.21 -3.46 -15.65
N LEU A 65 -8.91 -3.37 -15.97
CA LEU A 65 -8.26 -4.33 -16.88
C LEU A 65 -8.27 -5.75 -16.30
N ILE A 66 -7.98 -5.90 -15.00
CA ILE A 66 -8.07 -7.20 -14.32
C ILE A 66 -9.48 -7.77 -14.44
N LEU A 67 -10.50 -6.96 -14.17
CA LEU A 67 -11.90 -7.37 -14.28
C LEU A 67 -12.25 -7.83 -15.71
N GLN A 68 -11.81 -7.08 -16.74
CA GLN A 68 -12.02 -7.46 -18.14
C GLN A 68 -11.32 -8.77 -18.51
N MET A 69 -10.10 -8.99 -18.00
CA MET A 69 -9.36 -10.23 -18.23
C MET A 69 -10.07 -11.42 -17.60
N THR A 70 -10.52 -11.31 -16.35
CA THR A 70 -11.31 -12.35 -15.66
C THR A 70 -12.62 -12.65 -16.39
N VAL A 71 -13.34 -11.62 -16.86
CA VAL A 71 -14.56 -11.82 -17.65
C VAL A 71 -14.25 -12.57 -18.94
N MET A 72 -13.19 -12.17 -19.66
CA MET A 72 -12.79 -12.80 -20.90
C MET A 72 -12.40 -14.27 -20.69
N GLU A 73 -11.59 -14.58 -19.68
CA GLU A 73 -11.21 -15.95 -19.31
C GLU A 73 -12.43 -16.82 -19.00
N ASN A 74 -13.37 -16.32 -18.20
CA ASN A 74 -14.62 -17.03 -17.90
C ASN A 74 -15.49 -17.26 -19.15
N THR A 75 -15.57 -16.28 -20.06
CA THR A 75 -16.31 -16.48 -21.32
C THR A 75 -15.66 -17.52 -22.24
N MET A 76 -14.32 -17.61 -22.26
CA MET A 76 -13.60 -18.63 -23.02
C MET A 76 -13.76 -20.02 -22.41
N LEU A 77 -13.64 -20.14 -21.08
CA LEU A 77 -13.86 -21.39 -20.35
C LEU A 77 -15.29 -21.93 -20.52
N LYS A 78 -16.29 -21.06 -20.49
CA LYS A 78 -17.70 -21.45 -20.71
C LYS A 78 -17.97 -21.96 -22.13
N ARG A 79 -17.21 -21.50 -23.13
CA ARG A 79 -17.28 -22.01 -24.51
C ARG A 79 -16.64 -23.40 -24.63
N THR A 80 -15.58 -23.68 -23.89
CA THR A 80 -14.89 -24.99 -23.92
C THR A 80 -15.59 -26.09 -23.11
N VAL A 81 -16.32 -25.74 -22.04
CA VAL A 81 -17.03 -26.72 -21.18
C VAL A 81 -18.37 -27.18 -21.76
N SER A 82 -18.89 -26.51 -22.79
CA SER A 82 -20.14 -26.93 -23.46
C SER A 82 -19.96 -28.14 -24.40
N GLN A 83 -18.82 -28.83 -24.39
CA GLN A 83 -18.55 -30.01 -25.20
C GLN A 83 -17.89 -31.11 -24.35
N GLU A 84 -18.61 -32.23 -24.23
CA GLU A 84 -18.23 -33.57 -23.72
C GLU A 84 -18.67 -33.99 -22.29
N PRO A 85 -18.98 -35.30 -22.11
CA PRO A 85 -20.13 -35.79 -21.31
C PRO A 85 -19.77 -36.33 -19.91
N ALA A 86 -20.83 -36.61 -19.15
CA ALA A 86 -20.83 -37.13 -17.79
C ALA A 86 -20.12 -38.49 -17.63
N ALA A 87 -19.25 -38.61 -16.61
CA ALA A 87 -18.94 -39.86 -15.93
C ALA A 87 -18.34 -39.64 -14.53
N ASP A 88 -18.76 -40.48 -13.60
CA ASP A 88 -18.46 -40.55 -12.16
C ASP A 88 -16.96 -40.60 -11.78
N ALA A 89 -16.60 -40.04 -10.61
CA ALA A 89 -15.85 -40.76 -9.55
C ALA A 89 -15.41 -39.84 -8.38
N SER A 90 -16.02 -40.12 -7.22
CA SER A 90 -15.91 -39.48 -5.89
C SER A 90 -14.53 -39.60 -5.17
N GLY A 91 -13.40 -39.50 -5.87
CA GLY A 91 -12.06 -39.52 -5.23
C GLY A 91 -11.03 -38.58 -5.86
N SER A 92 -11.32 -38.06 -7.06
CA SER A 92 -10.41 -37.23 -7.86
C SER A 92 -10.70 -35.73 -7.76
N ALA A 93 -11.83 -35.34 -7.16
CA ALA A 93 -12.32 -33.96 -7.23
C ALA A 93 -11.33 -32.92 -6.66
N VAL A 94 -10.54 -33.27 -5.63
CA VAL A 94 -9.58 -32.33 -5.03
C VAL A 94 -8.41 -32.01 -5.96
N LYS A 95 -8.01 -32.95 -6.85
CA LYS A 95 -6.95 -32.71 -7.84
C LYS A 95 -7.44 -31.91 -9.06
N GLN A 96 -8.75 -31.79 -9.21
CA GLN A 96 -9.38 -31.13 -10.37
C GLN A 96 -9.88 -29.72 -10.05
N ILE A 97 -9.86 -29.31 -8.77
CA ILE A 97 -10.02 -27.90 -8.40
C ILE A 97 -8.75 -27.19 -8.85
N SER A 98 -8.90 -26.16 -9.68
CA SER A 98 -7.79 -25.31 -10.13
C SER A 98 -6.91 -24.95 -8.92
N ARG A 99 -5.63 -25.32 -8.98
CA ARG A 99 -4.66 -25.08 -7.91
C ARG A 99 -4.68 -23.60 -7.52
N LEU A 100 -4.83 -23.30 -6.24
CA LEU A 100 -4.82 -21.92 -5.75
C LEU A 100 -3.51 -21.21 -6.14
N PRO A 101 -3.55 -19.90 -6.45
CA PRO A 101 -2.34 -19.13 -6.69
C PRO A 101 -1.44 -19.18 -5.45
N VAL A 102 -0.14 -19.38 -5.66
CA VAL A 102 0.85 -19.44 -4.59
C VAL A 102 1.02 -18.05 -3.96
N PHE A 103 1.04 -18.00 -2.62
CA PHE A 103 1.24 -16.79 -1.85
C PHE A 103 2.45 -16.93 -0.92
N GLU A 104 3.40 -16.01 -1.07
CA GLU A 104 4.68 -16.03 -0.35
C GLU A 104 4.77 -14.97 0.78
N GLY A 105 3.70 -14.19 1.00
CA GLY A 105 3.67 -13.16 2.05
C GLY A 105 3.97 -11.74 1.58
N ASN A 106 3.97 -11.48 0.27
CA ASN A 106 4.19 -10.13 -0.25
C ASN A 106 2.87 -9.33 -0.35
N ALA A 107 2.89 -8.06 0.06
CA ALA A 107 1.70 -7.21 0.10
C ALA A 107 1.09 -6.94 -1.30
N VAL A 108 1.92 -6.94 -2.35
CA VAL A 108 1.50 -6.64 -3.73
C VAL A 108 0.61 -7.75 -4.31
N SER A 109 0.92 -9.02 -4.03
CA SER A 109 0.13 -10.16 -4.49
C SER A 109 -1.03 -10.54 -3.57
N TYR A 110 -1.13 -9.90 -2.40
CA TYR A 110 -2.16 -10.21 -1.40
C TYR A 110 -3.56 -10.09 -1.99
N ASN A 111 -3.93 -8.94 -2.55
CA ASN A 111 -5.26 -8.74 -3.15
C ASN A 111 -5.56 -9.75 -4.27
N ARG A 112 -4.56 -10.06 -5.10
CA ARG A 112 -4.70 -11.06 -6.17
C ARG A 112 -4.93 -12.47 -5.62
N CYS A 113 -4.26 -12.82 -4.51
CA CYS A 113 -4.47 -14.08 -3.81
C CYS A 113 -5.88 -14.18 -3.21
N ILE A 114 -6.36 -13.12 -2.55
CA ILE A 114 -7.71 -13.08 -1.96
C ILE A 114 -8.79 -13.27 -3.03
N ILE A 115 -8.68 -12.56 -4.14
CA ILE A 115 -9.63 -12.65 -5.26
C ILE A 115 -9.65 -14.08 -5.82
N GLY A 116 -8.48 -14.65 -6.14
CA GLY A 116 -8.39 -16.00 -6.70
C GLY A 116 -8.90 -17.10 -5.76
N VAL A 117 -8.65 -16.98 -4.44
CA VAL A 117 -9.20 -17.90 -3.43
C VAL A 117 -10.72 -17.79 -3.36
N THR A 118 -11.25 -16.57 -3.39
CA THR A 118 -12.70 -16.31 -3.31
C THR A 118 -13.42 -16.87 -4.52
N GLU A 119 -12.92 -16.59 -5.72
CA GLU A 119 -13.48 -17.10 -6.98
C GLU A 119 -13.53 -18.64 -7.01
N ILE A 120 -12.50 -19.31 -6.51
CA ILE A 120 -12.49 -20.78 -6.44
C ILE A 120 -13.50 -21.29 -5.42
N PHE A 121 -13.66 -20.65 -4.26
CA PHE A 121 -14.63 -21.10 -3.27
C PHE A 121 -16.08 -20.83 -3.66
N GLU A 122 -16.34 -19.78 -4.45
CA GLU A 122 -17.65 -19.50 -5.02
C GLU A 122 -18.01 -20.49 -6.14
N ASN A 123 -17.04 -20.86 -6.98
CA ASN A 123 -17.26 -21.83 -8.07
C ASN A 123 -17.39 -23.27 -7.58
N TYR A 124 -16.85 -23.60 -6.41
CA TYR A 124 -16.90 -24.93 -5.81
C TYR A 124 -17.65 -24.92 -4.47
N THR A 125 -18.95 -24.64 -4.53
CA THR A 125 -19.84 -24.50 -3.36
C THR A 125 -19.98 -25.76 -2.50
N THR A 126 -19.67 -26.92 -3.07
CA THR A 126 -19.69 -28.22 -2.38
C THR A 126 -18.47 -28.46 -1.48
N LEU A 127 -17.45 -27.59 -1.56
CA LEU A 127 -16.25 -27.73 -0.74
C LEU A 127 -16.58 -27.50 0.73
N LYS A 128 -16.26 -28.52 1.52
CA LYS A 128 -16.31 -28.43 2.97
C LYS A 128 -15.18 -27.55 3.45
N ASP A 129 -15.44 -26.92 4.57
CA ASP A 129 -14.54 -26.07 5.33
C ASP A 129 -13.12 -26.61 5.49
N PHE A 130 -12.96 -27.91 5.77
CA PHE A 130 -11.63 -28.52 5.89
C PHE A 130 -10.88 -28.61 4.54
N GLN A 131 -11.60 -28.81 3.44
CA GLN A 131 -11.01 -28.87 2.09
C GLN A 131 -10.55 -27.48 1.65
N LYS A 132 -11.37 -26.46 1.96
CA LYS A 132 -11.00 -25.05 1.75
C LYS A 132 -9.73 -24.69 2.52
N ARG A 133 -9.61 -25.11 3.79
CA ARG A 133 -8.40 -24.90 4.58
C ARG A 133 -7.19 -25.61 3.99
N ALA A 134 -7.33 -26.89 3.62
CA ALA A 134 -6.23 -27.65 3.04
C ALA A 134 -5.68 -26.99 1.75
N LEU A 135 -6.56 -26.48 0.90
CA LEU A 135 -6.18 -25.76 -0.31
C LEU A 135 -5.41 -24.49 0.01
N VAL A 136 -5.91 -23.62 0.90
CA VAL A 136 -5.22 -22.38 1.29
C VAL A 136 -3.86 -22.69 1.88
N VAL A 137 -3.79 -23.68 2.77
CA VAL A 137 -2.54 -24.13 3.40
C VAL A 137 -1.52 -24.62 2.38
N GLU A 138 -1.96 -25.32 1.32
CA GLU A 138 -1.09 -25.76 0.22
C GLU A 138 -0.56 -24.60 -0.63
N SER A 139 -1.33 -23.51 -0.75
CA SER A 139 -0.97 -22.33 -1.53
C SER A 139 -0.01 -21.38 -0.81
N LEU A 140 0.07 -21.44 0.52
CA LEU A 140 1.04 -20.68 1.31
C LEU A 140 2.46 -21.25 1.16
N LYS A 141 3.44 -20.36 0.92
CA LYS A 141 4.87 -20.66 0.83
C LYS A 141 5.70 -19.62 1.59
N ALA A 142 6.96 -19.96 1.85
CA ALA A 142 7.95 -19.07 2.48
C ALA A 142 7.41 -18.38 3.74
N SER A 143 7.60 -17.06 3.87
CA SER A 143 7.21 -16.28 5.04
C SER A 143 5.74 -16.40 5.41
N ALA A 144 4.84 -16.57 4.43
CA ALA A 144 3.41 -16.78 4.70
C ALA A 144 3.12 -18.16 5.30
N ARG A 145 3.89 -19.17 4.91
CA ARG A 145 3.82 -20.52 5.47
C ARG A 145 4.38 -20.55 6.88
N ASP A 146 5.54 -19.94 7.08
CA ASP A 146 6.21 -19.84 8.38
C ASP A 146 5.32 -19.10 9.40
N TRP A 147 4.67 -18.02 8.97
CA TRP A 147 3.69 -17.31 9.79
C TRP A 147 2.50 -18.20 10.18
N TYR A 148 1.91 -18.89 9.21
CA TYR A 148 0.75 -19.78 9.45
C TYR A 148 1.08 -20.91 10.45
N GLU A 149 2.28 -21.49 10.38
CA GLU A 149 2.73 -22.56 11.29
C GLU A 149 3.13 -22.04 12.68
N SER A 150 3.51 -20.76 12.78
CA SER A 150 3.88 -20.11 14.05
C SER A 150 2.69 -19.63 14.88
N GLU A 151 1.52 -19.50 14.26
CA GLU A 151 0.31 -19.00 14.90
C GLU A 151 -0.36 -20.13 15.71
N PRO A 152 -0.67 -19.95 17.01
CA PRO A 152 -1.34 -20.97 17.80
C PRO A 152 -2.74 -21.27 17.23
N ASP A 153 -3.12 -22.55 17.15
CA ASP A 153 -4.40 -23.03 16.58
C ASP A 153 -5.65 -22.28 17.11
N SER A 154 -5.56 -21.69 18.31
CA SER A 154 -6.59 -20.87 18.94
C SER A 154 -6.87 -19.53 18.23
N ASN A 155 -5.91 -19.01 17.45
CA ASN A 155 -6.05 -17.77 16.66
C ASN A 155 -6.55 -18.01 15.24
N ILE A 156 -6.51 -19.25 14.75
CA ILE A 156 -7.00 -19.65 13.42
C ILE A 156 -8.50 -19.98 13.51
N ALA A 157 -9.30 -19.01 13.94
CA ALA A 157 -10.75 -19.13 13.92
C ALA A 157 -11.30 -18.89 12.50
N PHE A 158 -12.40 -19.57 12.15
CA PHE A 158 -13.02 -19.50 10.84
C PHE A 158 -13.29 -18.05 10.42
N GLY A 159 -12.65 -17.60 9.34
CA GLY A 159 -12.90 -16.30 8.70
C GLY A 159 -11.98 -15.15 9.10
N THR A 160 -10.96 -15.36 9.95
CA THR A 160 -10.08 -14.26 10.41
C THR A 160 -8.68 -14.23 9.76
N VAL A 161 -8.29 -15.27 9.02
CA VAL A 161 -6.94 -15.39 8.43
C VAL A 161 -6.65 -14.34 7.35
N LEU A 162 -7.69 -13.73 6.75
CA LEU A 162 -7.56 -12.80 5.62
C LEU A 162 -7.93 -11.34 5.97
N LYS A 163 -8.04 -10.98 7.25
CA LYS A 163 -8.46 -9.62 7.68
C LYS A 163 -7.40 -8.79 8.38
N LYS A 164 -6.20 -9.33 8.58
CA LYS A 164 -5.08 -8.60 9.18
C LYS A 164 -3.95 -8.44 8.17
N HIS A 165 -4.19 -7.69 7.10
CA HIS A 165 -3.23 -6.80 6.44
C HIS A 165 -3.99 -5.90 5.46
#